data_AF-A0A162RHY4-F1
#
_entry.id   AF-A0A162RHY4-F1
#
_cell.length_a   1.000
_cell.length_b   1.000
_cell.length_c   1.000
_cell.angle_alpha   90.00
_cell.angle_beta   90.00
_cell.angle_gamma   90.00
#
_symmetry.space_group_name_H-M   'P 1'
#
loop_
_entity.id
_entity.type
_entity.pdbx_description
1 polymer ?
#
loop_
_entity_poly.entity_id
_entity_poly.type
_entity_poly.pdbx_seq_one_letter_code
_entity_poly.pdbx_strand_id
1 'polypeptide(L)'
;MRTYVKKTNRGEIPKDIWMLAIKAIVENGMNISQAAREYNVPPKSLARNVKKYCSHHQDSLSEVPEHDTFFIGYAKPKQLNYSACH
;
A
#
# COMPACT_ATOMS: atom_id res chain seq x y z
N MET A 1 18.62 12.38 27.01
CA MET A 1 18.01 11.29 26.21
C MET A 1 16.61 11.75 25.78
N ARG A 2 16.30 11.81 24.47
CA ARG A 2 14.95 12.20 24.00
C ARG A 2 14.03 10.99 24.00
N THR A 3 12.95 11.02 24.79
CA THR A 3 11.94 9.96 24.81
C THR A 3 10.83 10.28 23.81
N TYR A 4 10.55 9.35 22.91
CA TYR A 4 9.47 9.46 21.94
C TYR A 4 8.23 8.74 22.48
N VAL A 5 7.20 9.52 22.85
CA VAL A 5 5.89 8.98 23.23
C VAL A 5 5.02 8.87 21.97
N LYS A 6 4.45 7.68 21.73
CA LYS A 6 3.53 7.47 20.61
C LYS A 6 2.20 8.16 20.91
N LYS A 7 1.73 8.99 19.97
CA LYS A 7 0.44 9.70 20.09
C LYS A 7 -0.78 8.84 19.78
N THR A 8 -0.57 7.65 19.22
CA THR A 8 -1.65 6.78 18.72
C THR A 8 -1.36 5.33 19.02
N ASN A 9 -2.39 4.60 19.43
CA ASN A 9 -2.49 3.17 19.66
C ASN A 9 -2.60 2.33 18.36
N ARG A 10 -2.11 2.85 17.22
CA ARG A 10 -2.14 2.15 15.91
C ARG A 10 -1.53 0.74 15.95
N GLY A 11 -0.53 0.54 16.80
CA GLY A 11 0.18 -0.74 16.93
C GLY A 11 -0.56 -1.78 17.77
N GLU A 12 -1.63 -1.40 18.47
CA GLU A 12 -2.42 -2.30 19.32
C GLU A 12 -3.58 -2.93 18.56
N ILE A 13 -3.93 -2.41 17.38
CA ILE A 13 -5.07 -2.89 16.59
C ILE A 13 -4.72 -4.23 15.94
N PRO A 14 -5.48 -5.31 16.22
CA PRO A 14 -5.29 -6.63 15.61
C PRO A 14 -5.32 -6.59 14.08
N LYS A 15 -4.55 -7.47 13.44
CA LYS A 15 -4.50 -7.59 11.98
C LYS A 15 -5.86 -7.97 11.38
N ASP A 16 -6.66 -8.75 12.10
CA ASP A 16 -7.97 -9.20 11.64
C ASP A 16 -8.95 -8.03 11.48
N ILE A 17 -8.92 -7.07 12.41
CA ILE A 17 -9.74 -5.84 12.33
C ILE A 17 -9.35 -5.01 11.11
N TRP A 18 -8.04 -4.91 10.81
CA TRP A 18 -7.58 -4.25 9.59
C TRP A 18 -8.11 -4.93 8.33
N MET A 19 -8.08 -6.26 8.28
CA MET A 19 -8.58 -7.00 7.12
C MET A 19 -10.09 -6.83 6.92
N LEU A 20 -10.88 -6.91 7.99
CA LEU A 20 -12.32 -6.70 7.93
C LEU A 20 -12.68 -5.30 7.42
N ALA A 21 -12.00 -4.26 7.95
CA ALA A 21 -12.22 -2.89 7.52
C ALA A 21 -11.86 -2.65 6.05
N ILE A 22 -10.77 -3.27 5.57
CA ILE A 22 -10.35 -3.19 4.16
C ILE A 22 -11.37 -3.89 3.26
N LYS A 23 -11.82 -5.10 3.62
CA LYS A 23 -12.84 -5.83 2.85
C LYS A 23 -14.15 -5.07 2.79
N ALA A 24 -14.61 -4.47 3.88
CA ALA A 24 -15.82 -3.67 3.88
C ALA A 24 -15.75 -2.49 2.88
N ILE A 25 -14.57 -1.90 2.68
CA ILE A 25 -14.38 -0.82 1.71
C ILE A 25 -14.32 -1.38 0.29
N VAL A 26 -13.54 -2.44 0.06
CA VAL A 26 -13.27 -2.97 -1.29
C VAL A 26 -14.45 -3.78 -1.84
N GLU A 27 -15.02 -4.68 -1.04
CA GLU A 27 -16.08 -5.61 -1.45
C GLU A 27 -17.46 -4.96 -1.34
N ASN A 28 -17.74 -4.23 -0.25
CA ASN A 28 -19.06 -3.61 -0.02
C ASN A 28 -19.15 -2.16 -0.52
N GLY A 29 -18.06 -1.58 -1.02
CA GLY A 29 -18.03 -0.18 -1.49
C GLY A 29 -18.23 0.86 -0.37
N MET A 30 -17.97 0.51 0.89
CA MET A 30 -18.18 1.40 2.02
C MET A 30 -17.18 2.58 2.01
N ASN A 31 -17.62 3.76 2.44
CA ASN A 31 -16.74 4.91 2.56
C ASN A 31 -15.69 4.72 3.68
N ILE A 32 -14.46 5.17 3.43
CA ILE A 32 -13.31 5.01 4.35
C ILE A 32 -13.61 5.62 5.73
N SER A 33 -14.22 6.80 5.77
CA SER A 33 -14.56 7.47 7.04
C SER A 33 -15.60 6.70 7.85
N GLN A 34 -16.52 6.02 7.17
CA GLN A 34 -17.55 5.21 7.81
C GLN A 34 -16.93 3.93 8.38
N ALA A 35 -16.18 3.19 7.56
CA ALA A 35 -15.47 1.98 7.99
C ALA A 35 -14.48 2.27 9.14
N ALA A 36 -13.80 3.41 9.09
CA ALA A 36 -12.89 3.82 10.17
C ALA A 36 -13.59 3.97 11.53
N ARG A 37 -14.82 4.52 11.53
CA ARG A 37 -15.63 4.66 12.75
C ARG A 37 -16.16 3.31 13.22
N GLU A 38 -16.63 2.49 12.29
CA GLU A 38 -17.26 1.21 12.59
C GLU A 38 -16.26 0.20 13.18
N TYR A 39 -15.06 0.12 12.59
CA TYR A 39 -14.00 -0.78 13.06
C TYR A 39 -13.03 -0.13 14.05
N ASN A 40 -13.31 1.10 14.51
CA ASN A 40 -12.46 1.87 15.44
C ASN A 40 -10.98 1.95 15.00
N VAL A 41 -10.73 2.16 13.70
CA VAL A 41 -9.39 2.26 13.14
C VAL A 41 -9.08 3.69 12.67
N PRO A 42 -7.83 4.18 12.78
CA PRO A 42 -7.47 5.51 12.32
C PRO A 42 -7.65 5.65 10.80
N PRO A 43 -8.42 6.65 10.31
CA PRO A 43 -8.81 6.74 8.90
C PRO A 43 -7.61 6.91 7.96
N LYS A 44 -6.60 7.71 8.36
CA LYS A 44 -5.37 7.89 7.58
C LYS A 44 -4.59 6.58 7.40
N SER A 45 -4.57 5.73 8.43
CA SER A 45 -3.89 4.44 8.36
C SER A 45 -4.70 3.45 7.52
N LEU A 46 -6.04 3.48 7.63
CA LEU A 46 -6.93 2.68 6.81
C LEU A 46 -6.78 2.97 5.32
N ALA A 47 -6.83 4.25 4.93
CA ALA A 47 -6.63 4.66 3.54
C ALA A 47 -5.30 4.15 2.96
N ARG A 48 -4.21 4.21 3.75
CA ARG A 48 -2.90 3.68 3.34
C ARG A 48 -2.91 2.17 3.15
N ASN A 49 -3.57 1.43 4.05
CA ASN A 49 -3.65 -0.02 3.99
C ASN A 49 -4.54 -0.50 2.83
N VAL A 50 -5.66 0.19 2.57
CA VAL A 50 -6.52 -0.07 1.41
C VAL A 50 -5.74 0.14 0.12
N LYS A 51 -5.04 1.27 -0.03
CA LYS A 51 -4.21 1.51 -1.23
C LYS A 51 -3.16 0.41 -1.43
N LYS A 52 -2.47 0.01 -0.36
CA LYS A 52 -1.49 -1.09 -0.41
C LYS A 52 -2.14 -2.41 -0.84
N TYR A 53 -3.32 -2.72 -0.30
CA TYR A 53 -4.07 -3.92 -0.63
C TYR A 53 -4.47 -3.96 -2.11
N CYS A 54 -4.99 -2.85 -2.66
CA CYS A 54 -5.35 -2.77 -4.07
C CYS A 54 -4.15 -2.92 -5.01
N SER A 55 -3.00 -2.30 -4.68
CA SER A 55 -1.78 -2.44 -5.50
C SER A 55 -1.31 -3.89 -5.58
N HIS A 56 -1.25 -4.61 -4.45
CA HIS A 56 -0.84 -6.01 -4.46
C HIS A 56 -1.84 -6.95 -5.16
N HIS A 57 -3.12 -6.59 -5.22
CA HIS A 57 -4.13 -7.36 -5.94
C HIS A 57 -4.17 -7.07 -7.45
N GLN A 58 -3.61 -5.95 -7.91
CA GLN A 58 -3.51 -5.63 -9.34
C GLN A 58 -2.39 -6.40 -10.04
N ASP A 59 -1.29 -6.68 -9.34
CA ASP A 59 -0.14 -7.40 -9.91
C ASP A 59 -0.47 -8.85 -10.32
N SER A 60 -1.53 -9.44 -9.75
CA SER A 60 -1.99 -10.80 -10.08
C SER A 60 -2.77 -10.93 -11.39
N LEU A 61 -2.94 -9.87 -12.20
CA LEU A 61 -3.68 -9.92 -13.48
C LEU A 61 -2.92 -9.41 -14.71
N SER A 62 -1.61 -9.16 -14.62
CA SER A 62 -0.80 -8.75 -15.79
C SER A 62 0.45 -9.61 -15.96
N GLU A 63 0.34 -10.69 -16.74
CA GLU A 63 1.51 -11.28 -17.41
C GLU A 63 1.86 -10.40 -18.63
N VAL A 64 2.77 -9.45 -18.48
CA VAL A 64 3.36 -8.68 -19.59
C VAL A 64 4.85 -8.40 -19.25
N PRO A 65 5.78 -8.51 -20.23
CA PRO A 65 7.11 -9.08 -20.01
C PRO A 65 8.13 -8.22 -19.26
N GLU A 66 9.03 -8.95 -18.61
CA GLU A 66 10.30 -8.57 -17.99
C GLU A 66 11.08 -7.52 -18.80
N HIS A 67 11.15 -6.28 -18.28
CA HIS A 67 12.25 -5.38 -18.56
C HIS A 67 12.96 -5.07 -17.25
N ASP A 68 14.12 -5.72 -17.07
CA ASP A 68 15.03 -5.57 -15.94
C ASP A 68 15.49 -4.11 -15.79
N THR A 69 14.73 -3.34 -15.02
CA THR A 69 15.15 -2.03 -14.54
C THR A 69 15.62 -2.16 -13.10
N PHE A 70 16.93 -2.38 -12.92
CA PHE A 70 17.55 -2.40 -11.60
C PHE A 70 17.55 -1.00 -10.97
N PHE A 71 16.83 -0.85 -9.86
CA PHE A 71 16.68 0.41 -9.13
C PHE A 71 17.72 0.51 -8.01
N ILE A 72 18.86 1.16 -8.25
CA ILE A 72 19.83 1.50 -7.19
C ILE A 72 19.55 2.93 -6.69
N GLY A 73 18.68 3.05 -5.68
CA GLY A 73 18.54 4.28 -4.87
C GLY A 73 17.84 5.48 -5.52
N TYR A 74 18.12 6.69 -5.00
CA TYR A 74 17.44 7.97 -5.32
C TYR A 74 17.76 8.55 -6.72
N ALA A 75 18.48 7.82 -7.56
CA ALA A 75 18.88 8.30 -8.88
C ALA A 75 17.79 8.00 -9.91
N LYS A 76 17.46 8.99 -10.76
CA LYS A 76 16.51 8.79 -11.87
C LYS A 76 17.01 7.67 -12.79
N PRO A 77 16.15 6.72 -13.20
CA PRO A 77 16.57 5.65 -14.08
C PRO A 77 17.00 6.23 -15.43
N LYS A 78 18.21 5.87 -15.87
CA LYS A 78 18.75 6.27 -17.17
C LYS A 78 18.52 5.11 -18.14
N GLN A 79 17.77 5.37 -19.21
CA GLN A 79 17.54 4.40 -20.28
C GLN A 79 18.87 4.14 -20.99
N LEU A 80 19.38 2.91 -20.91
CA LEU A 80 20.53 2.47 -21.72
C LEU A 80 19.98 1.94 -23.04
N ASN A 81 20.00 2.77 -24.07
CA ASN A 81 19.72 2.32 -25.43
C ASN A 81 20.96 1.60 -25.94
N TYR A 82 20.91 0.26 -26.02
CA TYR A 82 21.90 -0.49 -26.78
C TYR A 82 21.59 -0.30 -28.26
N SER A 83 22.44 0.48 -28.95
CA SER A 83 22.40 0.59 -30.39
C SER A 83 22.92 -0.72 -30.98
N ALA A 84 22.02 -1.53 -31.57
CA ALA A 84 22.42 -2.66 -32.39
C ALA A 84 23.09 -2.12 -33.66
N CYS A 85 24.41 -2.32 -33.78
CA CYS A 85 25.11 -2.11 -35.05
C CYS A 85 24.78 -3.29 -35.96
N HIS A 86 24.26 -2.98 -37.15
CA HIS A 86 23.92 -3.93 -38.22
C HIS A 86 25.08 -4.10 -39.19
#